data_AF-A0A2G1YVW5-F1
#
_entry.id   AF-A0A2G1YVW5-F1
#
_cell.length_a   1.000
_cell.length_b   1.000
_cell.length_c   1.000
_cell.angle_alpha   90.00
_cell.angle_beta   90.00
_cell.angle_gamma   90.00
#
_symmetry.space_group_name_H-M   'P 1'
#
loop_
_entity.id
_entity.type
_entity.pdbx_description
1 polymer ?
#
loop_
_entity_poly.entity_id
_entity_poly.type
_entity_poly.pdbx_seq_one_letter_code
_entity_poly.pdbx_strand_id
1 'polypeptide(L)'
;MLLKFDKAKHQSAMKYMETWFWSFETLAKASNLSADALNQMLQHGCAPGAIYAFDNDNGWWSALAAYTQKMPACPEANAQIWYSPAAVWWLRRSILLLKSGLNYDEAARANRKSFVQDFTALLPKVFAAKLAYPSCFRPFPIG
;
A
#
# COMPACT_ATOMS: atom_id res chain seq x y z
N MET A 1 -17.54 12.10 -15.55
CA MET A 1 -17.71 11.09 -16.62
C MET A 1 -17.48 9.72 -16.00
N LEU A 2 -18.54 9.05 -15.56
CA LEU A 2 -18.46 7.68 -15.01
C LEU A 2 -18.22 6.73 -16.17
N LEU A 3 -17.05 6.09 -16.22
CA LEU A 3 -16.76 5.05 -17.19
C LEU A 3 -17.78 3.92 -17.00
N LYS A 4 -18.59 3.63 -18.02
CA LYS A 4 -19.52 2.49 -18.00
C LYS A 4 -18.77 1.23 -17.56
N PHE A 5 -19.32 0.54 -16.57
CA PHE A 5 -18.77 -0.71 -16.05
C PHE A 5 -18.69 -1.76 -17.17
N ASP A 6 -17.47 -2.10 -17.57
CA ASP A 6 -17.19 -3.15 -18.55
C ASP A 6 -16.85 -4.44 -17.79
N LYS A 7 -17.80 -5.37 -17.77
CA LYS A 7 -17.71 -6.62 -17.00
C LYS A 7 -16.50 -7.46 -17.39
N ALA A 8 -16.12 -7.48 -18.67
CA ALA A 8 -14.98 -8.26 -19.14
C ALA A 8 -13.65 -7.63 -18.66
N LYS A 9 -13.55 -6.30 -18.70
CA LYS A 9 -12.39 -5.59 -18.14
C LYS A 9 -12.29 -5.73 -16.62
N HIS A 10 -13.41 -5.69 -15.91
CA HIS A 10 -13.44 -5.93 -14.47
C HIS A 10 -12.94 -7.33 -14.12
N GLN A 11 -13.42 -8.39 -14.79
CA GLN A 11 -12.94 -9.77 -14.56
C GLN A 11 -11.43 -9.90 -14.84
N SER A 12 -10.94 -9.30 -15.93
CA SER A 12 -9.50 -9.32 -16.22
C SER A 12 -8.68 -8.57 -15.16
N ALA A 13 -9.18 -7.45 -14.65
CA ALA A 13 -8.53 -6.69 -13.57
C ALA A 13 -8.51 -7.48 -12.25
N MET A 14 -9.62 -8.13 -11.89
CA MET A 14 -9.71 -9.00 -10.71
C MET A 14 -8.68 -10.14 -10.78
N LYS A 15 -8.62 -10.85 -11.90
CA LYS A 15 -7.63 -11.92 -12.10
C LYS A 15 -6.20 -11.41 -11.97
N TYR A 16 -5.91 -10.22 -12.51
CA TYR A 16 -4.61 -9.58 -12.35
C TYR A 16 -4.32 -9.25 -10.89
N MET A 17 -5.29 -8.70 -10.15
CA MET A 17 -5.15 -8.42 -8.72
C MET A 17 -4.86 -9.69 -7.91
N GLU A 18 -5.68 -10.73 -8.08
CA GLU A 18 -5.55 -12.01 -7.37
C GLU A 18 -4.24 -12.74 -7.68
N THR A 19 -3.68 -12.54 -8.87
CA THR A 19 -2.41 -13.18 -9.27
C THR A 19 -1.19 -12.49 -8.65
N TRP A 20 -1.21 -11.16 -8.53
CA TRP A 20 0.00 -10.37 -8.26
C TRP A 20 -0.01 -9.62 -6.93
N PHE A 21 -1.16 -9.52 -6.24
CA PHE A 21 -1.34 -8.73 -5.04
C PHE A 21 -2.01 -9.51 -3.92
N TRP A 22 -1.91 -9.01 -2.69
CA TRP A 22 -2.43 -9.69 -1.51
C TRP A 22 -3.74 -9.04 -1.07
N SER A 23 -4.78 -9.85 -0.89
CA SER A 23 -5.92 -9.43 -0.06
C SER A 23 -5.48 -9.26 1.40
N PHE A 24 -6.32 -8.61 2.22
CA PHE A 24 -6.05 -8.47 3.65
C PHE A 24 -5.81 -9.82 4.35
N GLU A 25 -6.67 -10.80 4.09
CA GLU A 25 -6.55 -12.16 4.65
C GLU A 25 -5.26 -12.85 4.23
N THR A 26 -4.93 -12.77 2.94
CA THR A 26 -3.73 -13.41 2.42
C THR A 26 -2.47 -12.73 2.97
N LEU A 27 -2.49 -11.40 3.15
CA LEU A 27 -1.43 -10.64 3.77
C LEU A 27 -1.23 -11.02 5.25
N ALA A 28 -2.33 -11.16 6.01
CA ALA A 28 -2.31 -11.59 7.40
C ALA A 28 -1.64 -12.97 7.53
N LYS A 29 -2.06 -13.92 6.69
CA LYS A 29 -1.48 -15.26 6.63
C LYS A 29 0.01 -15.23 6.27
N ALA A 30 0.39 -14.49 5.23
CA ALA A 30 1.79 -14.40 4.77
C ALA A 30 2.73 -13.72 5.79
N SER A 31 2.19 -12.79 6.58
CA SER A 31 2.91 -12.11 7.66
C SER A 31 2.84 -12.84 9.01
N ASN A 32 2.07 -13.93 9.10
CA ASN A 32 1.80 -14.68 10.33
C ASN A 32 1.25 -13.78 11.46
N LEU A 33 0.30 -12.91 11.10
CA LEU A 33 -0.42 -12.01 12.01
C LEU A 33 -1.91 -12.40 12.08
N SER A 34 -2.53 -12.14 13.23
CA SER A 34 -4.00 -12.11 13.29
C SER A 34 -4.55 -10.90 12.52
N ALA A 35 -5.84 -10.94 12.16
CA ALA A 35 -6.51 -9.82 11.52
C ALA A 35 -6.38 -8.52 12.35
N ASP A 36 -6.60 -8.61 13.67
CA ASP A 36 -6.51 -7.46 14.57
C ASP A 36 -5.10 -6.90 14.65
N ALA A 37 -4.08 -7.77 14.79
CA ALA A 37 -2.69 -7.34 14.85
C ALA A 37 -2.26 -6.69 13.53
N LEU A 38 -2.66 -7.27 12.38
CA LEU A 38 -2.40 -6.67 11.08
C LEU A 38 -3.07 -5.30 10.97
N ASN A 39 -4.34 -5.18 11.36
CA ASN A 39 -5.07 -3.92 11.31
C ASN A 39 -4.39 -2.85 12.17
N GLN A 40 -4.03 -3.16 13.42
CA GLN A 40 -3.28 -2.24 14.29
C GLN A 40 -1.96 -1.79 13.65
N MET A 41 -1.17 -2.73 13.13
CA MET A 41 0.10 -2.41 12.47
C MET A 41 -0.10 -1.49 11.25
N LEU A 42 -1.12 -1.75 10.42
CA LEU A 42 -1.42 -0.92 9.27
C LEU A 42 -1.92 0.48 9.66
N GLN A 43 -2.76 0.59 10.69
CA GLN A 43 -3.24 1.86 11.24
C GLN A 43 -2.09 2.76 11.73
N HIS A 44 -1.07 2.17 12.37
CA HIS A 44 0.13 2.87 12.80
C HIS A 44 1.17 3.08 11.67
N GLY A 45 0.91 2.59 10.45
CA GLY A 45 1.82 2.75 9.32
C GLY A 45 3.11 1.93 9.42
N CYS A 46 3.08 0.78 10.11
CA CYS A 46 4.20 -0.16 10.19
C CYS A 46 4.58 -0.77 8.83
N ALA A 47 3.67 -0.75 7.86
CA ALA A 47 3.90 -1.16 6.49
C ALA A 47 3.15 -0.23 5.51
N PRO A 48 3.48 -0.24 4.21
CA PRO A 48 2.67 0.41 3.20
C PRO A 48 1.22 -0.09 3.22
N GLY A 49 0.26 0.84 3.10
CA GLY A 49 -1.16 0.52 3.02
C GLY A 49 -1.56 -0.13 1.69
N ALA A 50 -2.88 -0.26 1.49
CA ALA A 50 -3.44 -0.78 0.24
C ALA A 50 -3.02 0.10 -0.95
N ILE A 51 -2.74 -0.55 -2.08
CA ILE A 51 -2.33 0.13 -3.32
C ILE A 51 -3.40 0.08 -4.40
N TYR A 52 -4.36 -0.82 -4.27
CA TYR A 52 -5.57 -0.88 -5.08
C TYR A 52 -6.79 -1.10 -4.20
N ALA A 53 -7.93 -0.59 -4.66
CA ALA A 53 -9.22 -0.88 -4.09
C ALA A 53 -10.28 -0.97 -5.19
N PHE A 54 -11.36 -1.70 -4.94
CA PHE A 54 -12.50 -1.77 -5.82
C PHE A 54 -13.78 -1.65 -5.01
N ASP A 55 -14.62 -0.71 -5.45
CA ASP A 55 -15.94 -0.47 -4.90
C ASP A 55 -16.97 -0.60 -6.03
N ASN A 56 -18.14 -1.17 -5.76
CA ASN A 56 -19.15 -1.41 -6.80
C ASN A 56 -19.75 -0.11 -7.34
N ASP A 57 -19.82 0.93 -6.50
CA ASP A 57 -20.44 2.21 -6.87
C ASP A 57 -19.41 3.15 -7.52
N ASN A 58 -18.16 3.09 -7.08
CA ASN A 58 -17.10 4.02 -7.47
C ASN A 58 -16.04 3.41 -8.41
N GLY A 59 -16.05 2.09 -8.60
CA GLY A 59 -15.14 1.37 -9.46
C GLY A 59 -13.74 1.17 -8.87
N TRP A 60 -12.75 1.05 -9.76
CA TRP A 60 -11.35 0.80 -9.38
C TRP A 60 -10.65 2.06 -8.90
N TRP A 61 -9.93 1.93 -7.79
CA TRP A 61 -9.05 2.92 -7.22
C TRP A 61 -7.60 2.40 -7.19
N SER A 62 -6.65 3.31 -7.35
CA SER A 62 -5.23 3.02 -7.11
C SER A 62 -4.58 4.15 -6.32
N ALA A 63 -3.63 3.79 -5.46
CA ALA A 63 -2.88 4.76 -4.67
C ALA A 63 -2.13 5.77 -5.54
N LEU A 64 -1.70 5.36 -6.74
CA LEU A 64 -1.06 6.26 -7.71
C LEU A 64 -2.04 7.29 -8.26
N ALA A 65 -3.27 6.88 -8.60
CA ALA A 65 -4.30 7.81 -9.10
C ALA A 65 -4.72 8.82 -8.02
N ALA A 66 -4.87 8.38 -6.77
CA ALA A 66 -5.14 9.26 -5.63
C ALA A 66 -4.01 10.26 -5.39
N TYR A 67 -2.75 9.82 -5.50
CA TYR A 67 -1.59 10.71 -5.38
C TYR A 67 -1.64 11.85 -6.43
N THR A 68 -2.06 11.54 -7.66
CA THR A 68 -2.19 12.57 -8.71
C THR A 68 -3.38 13.51 -8.53
N GLN A 69 -4.08 13.45 -7.39
CA GLN A 69 -5.33 14.20 -7.10
C GLN A 69 -6.44 13.98 -8.12
N LYS A 70 -6.34 12.91 -8.91
CA LYS A 70 -7.34 12.53 -9.92
C LYS A 70 -8.47 11.69 -9.31
N MET A 71 -8.28 11.22 -8.08
CA MET A 71 -9.25 10.43 -7.33
C MET A 71 -9.19 10.82 -5.84
N PRO A 72 -10.29 10.64 -5.08
CA PRO A 72 -10.30 10.81 -3.63
C PRO A 72 -9.33 9.84 -2.93
N ALA A 73 -9.14 10.03 -1.63
CA ALA A 73 -8.42 9.09 -0.75
C ALA A 73 -8.99 7.67 -0.90
N CYS A 74 -8.25 6.66 -0.41
CA CYS A 74 -8.64 5.25 -0.52
C CYS A 74 -10.14 5.06 -0.19
N PRO A 75 -10.93 4.38 -1.04
CA PRO A 75 -12.36 4.18 -0.85
C PRO A 75 -12.69 3.56 0.51
N GLU A 76 -13.93 3.79 0.97
CA GLU A 76 -14.40 3.44 2.31
C GLU A 76 -14.36 1.93 2.65
N ALA A 77 -14.72 1.60 3.89
CA ALA A 77 -14.61 0.30 4.56
C ALA A 77 -15.18 -0.91 3.80
N ASN A 78 -16.07 -0.68 2.81
CA ASN A 78 -16.73 -1.74 2.05
C ASN A 78 -15.97 -2.12 0.77
N ALA A 79 -14.93 -1.37 0.41
CA ALA A 79 -14.14 -1.66 -0.77
C ALA A 79 -13.28 -2.91 -0.57
N GLN A 80 -13.17 -3.72 -1.62
CA GLN A 80 -12.17 -4.77 -1.67
C GLN A 80 -10.80 -4.11 -1.86
N ILE A 81 -9.83 -4.44 -1.01
CA ILE A 81 -8.51 -3.80 -0.99
C ILE A 81 -7.39 -4.81 -1.24
N TRP A 82 -6.36 -4.37 -1.97
CA TRP A 82 -5.19 -5.16 -2.28
C TRP A 82 -3.90 -4.44 -1.93
N TYR A 83 -2.94 -5.21 -1.42
CA TYR A 83 -1.64 -4.77 -0.95
C TYR A 83 -0.53 -5.29 -1.86
N SER A 84 0.56 -4.51 -1.92
CA SER A 84 1.78 -4.96 -2.58
C SER A 84 2.36 -6.19 -1.85
N PRO A 85 2.90 -7.19 -2.57
CA PRO A 85 3.68 -8.26 -1.95
C PRO A 85 4.83 -7.81 -1.06
N ALA A 86 5.42 -6.65 -1.36
CA ALA A 86 6.47 -6.07 -0.53
C ALA A 86 5.98 -5.71 0.88
N ALA A 87 4.67 -5.51 1.10
CA ALA A 87 4.11 -5.18 2.42
C ALA A 87 4.43 -6.26 3.46
N VAL A 88 4.49 -7.54 3.08
CA VAL A 88 4.87 -8.66 3.97
C VAL A 88 6.25 -8.42 4.59
N TRP A 89 7.21 -7.96 3.78
CA TRP A 89 8.57 -7.70 4.26
C TRP A 89 8.59 -6.57 5.30
N TRP A 90 7.86 -5.48 5.05
CA TRP A 90 7.76 -4.36 5.98
C TRP A 90 7.06 -4.75 7.29
N LEU A 91 5.99 -5.53 7.21
CA LEU A 91 5.33 -6.08 8.40
C LEU A 91 6.30 -6.93 9.23
N ARG A 92 7.05 -7.85 8.61
CA ARG A 92 8.04 -8.68 9.31
C ARG A 92 9.13 -7.84 9.97
N ARG A 93 9.61 -6.79 9.31
CA ARG A 93 10.56 -5.84 9.91
C ARG A 93 9.96 -5.13 11.12
N SER A 94 8.72 -4.66 11.03
CA SER A 94 8.03 -4.05 12.17
C SER A 94 7.85 -5.03 13.33
N ILE A 95 7.52 -6.30 13.08
CA ILE A 95 7.43 -7.32 14.12
C ILE A 95 8.76 -7.45 14.87
N LEU A 96 9.89 -7.46 14.17
CA LEU A 96 11.22 -7.52 14.80
C LEU A 96 11.52 -6.26 15.63
N LEU A 97 11.14 -5.09 15.14
CA LEU A 97 11.29 -3.82 15.86
C LEU A 97 10.43 -3.79 17.14
N LEU A 98 9.18 -4.26 17.07
CA LEU A 98 8.31 -4.39 18.24
C LEU A 98 8.91 -5.37 19.26
N LYS A 99 9.44 -6.51 18.80
CA LYS A 99 10.14 -7.48 19.66
C LYS A 99 11.41 -6.91 20.31
N SER A 100 12.01 -5.88 19.74
CA SER A 100 13.15 -5.18 20.33
C SER A 100 12.76 -4.14 21.39
N GLY A 101 11.47 -3.99 21.69
CA GLY A 101 10.94 -3.10 22.71
C GLY A 101 10.40 -1.77 22.18
N LEU A 102 10.38 -1.56 20.86
CA LEU A 102 9.73 -0.39 20.27
C LEU A 102 8.21 -0.53 20.31
N ASN A 103 7.50 0.60 20.37
CA ASN A 103 6.06 0.63 20.12
C ASN A 103 5.75 0.72 18.61
N TYR A 104 4.47 0.67 18.23
CA TYR A 104 4.04 0.68 16.83
C TYR A 104 4.49 1.95 16.07
N ASP A 105 4.38 3.13 16.67
CA ASP A 105 4.76 4.40 16.02
C ASP A 105 6.27 4.51 15.82
N GLU A 106 7.05 4.03 16.77
CA GLU A 106 8.51 3.96 16.69
C GLU A 106 8.96 2.96 15.61
N ALA A 107 8.34 1.77 15.57
CA ALA A 107 8.60 0.78 14.55
C ALA A 107 8.26 1.31 13.15
N ALA A 108 7.10 1.97 12.99
CA ALA A 108 6.69 2.61 11.75
C ALA A 108 7.67 3.70 11.30
N ARG A 109 8.13 4.54 12.23
CA ARG A 109 9.13 5.59 11.95
C ARG A 109 10.46 5.01 11.49
N ALA A 110 10.96 3.96 12.16
CA ALA A 110 12.19 3.28 11.79
C ALA A 110 12.10 2.60 10.41
N ASN A 111 10.97 1.96 10.12
CA ASN A 111 10.71 1.38 8.80
C ASN A 111 10.64 2.45 7.70
N ARG A 112 9.90 3.55 7.94
CA ARG A 112 9.80 4.67 6.98
C ARG A 112 11.18 5.28 6.69
N LYS A 113 11.98 5.51 7.74
CA LYS A 113 13.36 6.01 7.58
C LYS A 113 14.20 5.07 6.71
N SER A 114 14.13 3.76 6.97
CA SER A 114 14.84 2.76 6.17
C SER A 114 14.37 2.75 4.71
N PHE A 115 13.06 2.74 4.48
CA PHE A 115 12.48 2.80 3.13
C PHE A 115 12.99 4.02 2.36
N VAL A 116 12.94 5.21 2.96
CA VAL A 116 13.40 6.45 2.31
C VAL A 116 14.89 6.38 2.00
N GLN A 117 15.71 5.89 2.92
CA GLN A 117 17.15 5.73 2.72
C GLN A 117 17.47 4.75 1.59
N ASP A 118 16.92 3.54 1.65
CA ASP A 118 17.13 2.47 0.67
C ASP A 118 16.65 2.91 -0.73
N PHE A 119 15.46 3.49 -0.80
CA PHE A 119 14.87 3.94 -2.05
C PHE A 119 15.67 5.10 -2.68
N THR A 120 16.07 6.10 -1.87
CA THR A 120 16.89 7.23 -2.35
C THR A 120 18.24 6.75 -2.90
N ALA A 121 18.85 5.75 -2.27
CA ALA A 121 20.10 5.16 -2.75
C ALA A 121 19.95 4.37 -4.06
N LEU A 122 18.74 3.85 -4.33
CA LEU A 122 18.42 3.11 -5.56
C LEU A 122 18.04 4.01 -6.73
N LEU A 123 17.48 5.20 -6.49
CA LEU A 123 17.07 6.17 -7.51
C LEU A 123 18.09 6.41 -8.63
N PRO A 124 19.38 6.66 -8.36
CA PRO A 124 20.34 6.90 -9.45
C PRO A 124 20.65 5.62 -10.27
N LYS A 125 20.48 4.44 -9.66
CA LYS A 125 20.94 3.13 -10.17
C LYS A 125 19.88 2.37 -10.96
N VAL A 126 18.61 2.53 -10.61
CA VAL A 126 17.50 1.76 -11.20
C VAL A 126 16.64 2.68 -12.07
N PHE A 127 16.65 2.44 -13.37
CA PHE A 127 15.85 3.20 -14.34
C PHE A 127 14.36 3.28 -13.94
N ALA A 128 13.78 2.15 -13.53
CA ALA A 128 12.39 2.09 -13.07
C ALA A 128 12.12 2.92 -11.80
N ALA A 129 13.12 3.07 -10.89
CA ALA A 129 12.96 3.89 -9.70
C ALA A 129 12.85 5.38 -10.05
N LYS A 130 13.55 5.83 -11.11
CA LYS A 130 13.42 7.20 -11.64
C LYS A 130 12.03 7.46 -12.23
N LEU A 131 11.42 6.44 -12.85
CA LEU A 131 10.07 6.54 -13.40
C LEU A 131 8.98 6.58 -12.32
N ALA A 132 9.21 5.94 -11.18
CA ALA A 132 8.28 6.01 -10.05
C ALA A 132 8.26 7.38 -9.35
N TYR A 133 9.35 8.16 -9.42
CA TYR A 133 9.65 9.24 -8.45
C TYR A 133 9.05 10.64 -8.64
N PRO A 134 8.66 11.17 -9.82
CA PRO A 134 8.27 12.58 -9.92
C PRO A 134 7.04 12.97 -9.07
N SER A 135 6.32 11.97 -8.58
CA SER A 135 5.01 12.10 -7.95
C SER A 135 4.70 10.95 -7.00
N CYS A 136 5.55 10.63 -6.03
CA CYS A 136 5.11 9.81 -4.87
C CYS A 136 5.50 10.39 -3.50
N PHE A 137 6.35 11.41 -3.44
CA PHE A 137 6.80 12.03 -2.18
C PHE A 137 6.97 13.56 -2.23
N ARG A 138 6.31 14.30 -3.15
CA ARG A 138 6.30 15.77 -3.06
C ARG A 138 5.84 16.20 -1.65
N PRO A 139 6.58 17.10 -0.98
CA PRO A 139 6.16 17.63 0.32
C PRO A 139 4.83 18.40 0.16
N PHE A 140 3.97 18.26 1.17
CA PHE A 140 2.77 19.08 1.32
C PHE A 140 3.18 20.57 1.30
N PRO A 141 2.62 21.42 0.42
CA PRO A 141 2.71 22.85 0.64
C PRO A 141 1.82 23.17 1.84
N ILE A 142 2.43 23.63 2.93
CA ILE A 142 1.73 24.47 3.90
C ILE A 142 1.74 25.86 3.28
N GLY A 143 0.60 26.25 2.73
CA GLY A 143 0.31 27.57 2.17
C GLY A 143 -1.17 27.84 2.32
#